data_AF-A0A1Q7ELP2-F1
#
_entry.id   AF-A0A1Q7ELP2-F1
#
_cell.length_a   1.000
_cell.length_b   1.000
_cell.length_c   1.000
_cell.angle_alpha   90.00
_cell.angle_beta   90.00
_cell.angle_gamma   90.00
#
_symmetry.space_group_name_H-M   'P 1'
#
loop_
_entity.id
_entity.type
_entity.pdbx_description
1 polymer ?
#
loop_
_entity_poly.entity_id
_entity_poly.type
_entity_poly.pdbx_seq_one_letter_code
_entity_poly.pdbx_strand_id
1 'polypeptide(L)'
;MKAKITVLNPAGFPPKVTRKELAPRLPTLEGKTVYLVDCRFDDSDVFLKQMQAWFAEHMPGVRTIFKPISSVYLNDDPATWEEIKARGDAAIVGVGH
;
A
#
# COMPACT_ATOMS: atom_id res chain seq x y z
N MET A 1 29.19 -31.67 42.20
CA MET A 1 28.03 -30.78 41.98
C MET A 1 27.70 -30.76 40.49
N LYS A 2 26.44 -30.96 40.07
CA LYS A 2 26.06 -30.84 38.65
C LYS A 2 25.76 -29.38 38.31
N ALA A 3 26.38 -28.86 37.25
CA ALA A 3 26.11 -27.53 36.74
C ALA A 3 24.71 -27.46 36.11
N LYS A 4 23.93 -26.45 36.47
CA LYS A 4 22.67 -26.14 35.77
C LYS A 4 23.00 -25.45 34.45
N ILE A 5 22.30 -25.85 33.39
CA ILE A 5 22.29 -25.13 32.11
C ILE A 5 20.93 -24.46 31.92
N THR A 6 20.94 -23.26 31.35
CA THR A 6 19.72 -22.57 30.93
C THR A 6 19.37 -23.03 29.53
N VAL A 7 18.11 -23.44 29.32
CA VAL A 7 17.59 -23.82 28.01
C VAL A 7 16.39 -22.94 27.67
N LEU A 8 16.24 -22.58 26.39
CA LEU A 8 15.10 -21.84 25.88
C LEU A 8 14.05 -22.82 25.35
N ASN A 9 12.78 -22.45 25.46
CA ASN A 9 11.69 -23.23 24.85
C ASN A 9 11.75 -23.05 23.32
N PRO A 10 11.94 -24.13 22.53
CA PRO A 10 12.02 -24.04 21.07
C PRO A 10 10.71 -23.57 20.41
N ALA A 11 9.57 -23.64 21.12
CA ALA A 11 8.30 -23.13 20.61
C ALA A 11 8.26 -21.58 20.55
N GLY A 12 9.12 -20.89 21.30
CA GLY A 12 9.09 -19.43 21.44
C GLY A 12 7.74 -18.92 21.99
N PHE A 13 7.54 -17.61 21.87
CA PHE A 13 6.23 -16.98 22.08
C PHE A 13 5.92 -16.16 20.84
N PRO A 14 4.74 -16.34 20.21
CA PRO A 14 4.36 -15.52 19.07
C PRO A 14 4.31 -14.05 19.52
N PRO A 15 4.74 -13.10 18.67
CA PRO A 15 4.67 -11.69 19.00
C PRO A 15 3.21 -11.30 19.27
N LYS A 16 3.02 -10.35 20.19
CA LYS A 16 1.69 -9.82 20.47
C LYS A 16 1.16 -9.15 19.20
N VAL A 17 0.14 -9.75 18.58
CA VAL A 17 -0.52 -9.17 17.40
C VAL A 17 -1.49 -8.09 17.87
N THR A 18 -1.17 -6.84 17.55
CA THR A 18 -2.10 -5.70 17.72
C THR A 18 -2.87 -5.49 16.42
N ARG A 19 -4.21 -5.42 16.50
CA ARG A 19 -5.01 -5.04 15.33
C ARG A 19 -4.64 -3.61 14.90
N LYS A 20 -4.43 -3.42 13.60
CA LYS A 20 -4.41 -2.10 12.98
C LYS A 20 -5.78 -1.86 12.37
N GLU A 21 -6.32 -0.67 12.58
CA GLU A 21 -7.56 -0.27 11.94
C GLU A 21 -7.34 -0.08 10.43
N LEU A 22 -8.37 -0.39 9.65
CA LEU A 22 -8.37 -0.10 8.22
C LEU A 22 -8.49 1.42 8.02
N ALA A 23 -7.99 1.90 6.88
CA ALA A 23 -8.21 3.29 6.50
C ALA A 23 -9.73 3.60 6.49
N PRO A 24 -10.17 4.73 7.08
CA PRO A 24 -11.57 5.14 7.03
C PRO A 24 -12.07 5.25 5.60
N ARG A 25 -13.30 4.81 5.35
CA ARG A 25 -13.94 4.93 4.03
C ARG A 25 -14.26 6.39 3.76
N LEU A 26 -13.81 6.90 2.61
CA LEU A 26 -14.27 8.20 2.11
C LEU A 26 -15.74 8.12 1.70
N PRO A 27 -16.57 9.15 2.01
CA PRO A 27 -17.97 9.18 1.61
C PRO A 27 -18.15 9.38 0.09
N THR A 28 -17.15 9.99 -0.58
CA THR A 28 -17.12 10.20 -2.03
C THR A 28 -15.66 10.38 -2.50
N LEU A 29 -15.42 10.13 -3.78
CA LEU A 29 -14.15 10.45 -4.47
C LEU A 29 -14.18 11.81 -5.18
N GLU A 30 -15.35 12.43 -5.31
CA GLU A 30 -15.48 13.73 -5.97
C GLU A 30 -14.61 14.80 -5.30
N GLY A 31 -13.79 15.50 -6.09
CA GLY A 31 -12.83 16.49 -5.62
C GLY A 31 -11.62 15.91 -4.85
N LYS A 32 -11.44 14.58 -4.84
CA LYS A 32 -10.35 13.89 -4.12
C LYS A 32 -9.16 13.57 -5.02
N THR A 33 -8.03 13.38 -4.38
CA THR A 33 -6.78 12.93 -5.00
C THR A 33 -6.58 11.44 -4.75
N VAL A 34 -6.65 10.63 -5.80
CA VAL A 34 -6.46 9.18 -5.75
C VAL A 34 -5.11 8.83 -6.39
N TYR A 35 -4.22 8.22 -5.62
CA TYR A 35 -2.97 7.68 -6.14
C TYR A 35 -3.20 6.29 -6.74
N LEU A 36 -2.71 6.08 -7.96
CA LEU A 36 -2.70 4.79 -8.63
C LEU A 36 -1.27 4.25 -8.55
N VAL A 37 -1.03 3.39 -7.56
CA VAL A 37 0.32 2.95 -7.18
C VAL A 37 0.67 1.68 -7.93
N ASP A 38 1.62 1.80 -8.87
CA ASP A 38 2.21 0.67 -9.57
C ASP A 38 3.36 0.08 -8.73
N CYS A 39 3.16 -1.17 -8.30
CA CYS A 39 4.10 -1.93 -7.48
C CYS A 39 5.16 -2.72 -8.29
N ARG A 40 5.25 -2.47 -9.61
CA ARG A 40 6.13 -3.17 -10.56
C ARG A 40 5.80 -4.66 -10.72
N PHE A 41 4.53 -5.00 -10.55
CA PHE A 41 4.03 -6.30 -11.00
C PHE A 41 3.77 -6.26 -12.50
N ASP A 42 3.89 -7.40 -13.17
CA ASP A 42 3.68 -7.50 -14.62
C ASP A 42 2.33 -6.89 -15.02
N ASP A 43 2.38 -6.00 -16.01
CA ASP A 43 1.24 -5.25 -16.58
C ASP A 43 0.40 -4.40 -15.60
N SER A 44 0.86 -4.22 -14.35
CA SER A 44 0.18 -3.38 -13.36
C SER A 44 0.08 -1.93 -13.83
N ASP A 45 1.14 -1.41 -14.46
CA ASP A 45 1.16 -0.06 -15.01
C ASP A 45 0.16 0.12 -16.16
N VAL A 46 0.03 -0.87 -17.05
CA VAL A 46 -0.92 -0.87 -18.17
C VAL A 46 -2.34 -0.78 -17.63
N PHE A 47 -2.70 -1.64 -16.69
CA PHE A 47 -4.02 -1.64 -16.07
C PHE A 47 -4.31 -0.33 -15.33
N LEU A 48 -3.38 0.15 -14.52
CA LEU A 48 -3.55 1.40 -13.76
C LEU A 48 -3.67 2.63 -14.67
N LYS A 49 -2.98 2.65 -15.81
CA LYS A 49 -3.16 3.71 -16.83
C LYS A 49 -4.53 3.65 -17.49
N GLN A 50 -5.07 2.46 -17.77
CA GLN A 50 -6.45 2.32 -18.26
C GLN A 50 -7.46 2.78 -17.21
N MET A 51 -7.24 2.45 -15.94
CA MET A 51 -8.06 2.96 -14.85
C MET A 51 -7.98 4.49 -14.74
N GLN A 52 -6.78 5.07 -14.93
CA GLN A 52 -6.60 6.52 -14.95
C GLN A 52 -7.42 7.17 -16.06
N ALA A 53 -7.41 6.60 -17.26
CA ALA A 53 -8.20 7.06 -18.39
C ALA A 53 -9.70 6.94 -18.10
N TRP A 54 -10.14 5.83 -17.49
CA TRP A 54 -11.54 5.65 -17.09
C TRP A 54 -11.99 6.72 -16.09
N PHE A 55 -11.19 7.04 -15.07
CA PHE A 55 -11.48 8.14 -14.14
C PHE A 55 -11.61 9.48 -14.86
N ALA A 56 -10.71 9.77 -15.80
CA ALA A 56 -10.75 11.03 -16.56
C ALA A 56 -12.04 11.16 -17.39
N GLU A 57 -12.53 10.07 -17.97
CA GLU A 57 -13.75 10.06 -18.79
C GLU A 57 -15.04 10.06 -17.93
N HIS A 58 -15.09 9.26 -16.88
CA HIS A 58 -16.35 8.97 -16.15
C HIS A 58 -16.46 9.71 -14.83
N MET A 59 -15.35 10.17 -14.26
CA MET A 59 -15.28 10.85 -12.96
C MET A 59 -14.27 12.01 -13.00
N PRO A 60 -14.45 13.01 -13.88
CA PRO A 60 -13.45 14.06 -14.12
C PRO A 60 -13.15 14.93 -12.89
N GLY A 61 -14.02 14.92 -11.87
CA GLY A 61 -13.78 15.57 -10.59
C GLY A 61 -12.82 14.84 -9.66
N VAL A 62 -12.46 13.59 -9.98
CA VAL A 62 -11.44 12.82 -9.26
C VAL A 62 -10.07 13.11 -9.87
N ARG A 63 -9.15 13.63 -9.07
CA ARG A 63 -7.76 13.82 -9.50
C ARG A 63 -6.98 12.53 -9.30
N THR A 64 -6.53 11.91 -10.38
CA THR A 64 -5.72 10.70 -10.31
C THR A 64 -4.23 11.00 -10.51
N ILE A 65 -3.38 10.34 -9.72
CA ILE A 65 -1.91 10.44 -9.85
C ILE A 65 -1.34 9.03 -10.03
N PHE A 66 -0.84 8.72 -11.22
CA PHE A 66 -0.08 7.50 -11.46
C PHE A 66 1.29 7.59 -10.76
N LYS A 67 1.61 6.59 -9.94
CA LYS A 67 2.80 6.57 -9.08
C LYS A 67 3.45 5.18 -9.10
N PRO A 68 4.46 4.94 -9.96
CA PRO A 68 5.29 3.77 -9.82
C PRO A 68 6.19 3.93 -8.58
N ILE A 69 6.26 2.90 -7.74
CA ILE A 69 7.23 2.89 -6.64
C ILE A 69 8.68 2.85 -7.18
N SER A 70 9.62 3.27 -6.35
CA SER A 70 11.04 3.40 -6.70
C SER A 70 11.77 2.07 -6.95
N SER A 71 11.22 0.96 -6.44
CA SER A 71 11.77 -0.39 -6.59
C SER A 71 10.67 -1.40 -6.92
N VAL A 72 10.87 -2.69 -6.61
CA VAL A 72 9.83 -3.72 -6.65
C VAL A 72 9.12 -3.81 -5.31
N TYR A 73 7.89 -4.34 -5.28
CA TYR A 73 7.04 -4.50 -4.09
C TYR A 73 7.66 -5.22 -2.88
N LEU A 74 8.78 -5.92 -3.06
CA LEU A 74 9.55 -6.55 -1.97
C LEU A 74 10.36 -5.54 -1.14
N ASN A 75 10.58 -4.34 -1.68
CA ASN A 75 11.32 -3.26 -1.01
C ASN A 75 10.36 -2.15 -0.62
N ASP A 76 10.48 -1.68 0.62
CA ASP A 76 9.69 -0.55 1.10
C ASP A 76 10.07 0.75 0.36
N ASP A 77 9.11 1.66 0.21
CA ASP A 77 9.29 2.98 -0.40
C ASP A 77 8.74 4.09 0.50
N PRO A 78 9.45 4.43 1.59
CA PRO A 78 8.97 5.41 2.57
C PRO A 78 8.69 6.79 1.95
N ALA A 79 9.47 7.21 0.95
CA ALA A 79 9.29 8.50 0.29
C ALA A 79 7.95 8.56 -0.45
N THR A 80 7.61 7.50 -1.20
CA THR A 80 6.30 7.40 -1.86
C THR A 80 5.16 7.40 -0.83
N TRP A 81 5.30 6.68 0.29
CA TRP A 81 4.26 6.64 1.31
C TRP A 81 4.06 7.97 2.02
N GLU A 82 5.13 8.70 2.33
CA GLU A 82 5.03 10.04 2.93
C GLU A 82 4.40 11.05 1.96
N GLU A 83 4.71 10.97 0.66
CA GLU A 83 4.03 11.79 -0.36
C GLU A 83 2.52 11.54 -0.39
N ILE A 84 2.11 10.26 -0.43
CA ILE A 84 0.70 9.86 -0.48
C ILE A 84 -0.02 10.30 0.79
N LYS A 85 0.58 10.13 1.97
CA LYS A 85 0.00 10.62 3.23
C LYS A 85 -0.18 12.14 3.24
N ALA A 86 0.76 12.88 2.68
CA ALA A 86 0.73 14.34 2.70
C ALA A 86 -0.23 14.95 1.68
N ARG A 87 -0.49 14.24 0.56
CA ARG A 87 -1.14 14.82 -0.63
C ARG A 87 -2.32 14.02 -1.17
N GLY A 88 -2.48 12.78 -0.76
CA GLY A 88 -3.52 11.86 -1.22
C GLY A 88 -4.68 11.77 -0.25
N ASP A 89 -5.87 11.57 -0.80
CA ASP A 89 -7.06 11.21 -0.02
C ASP A 89 -7.25 9.68 -0.01
N ALA A 90 -6.84 9.00 -1.09
CA ALA A 90 -6.89 7.54 -1.22
C ALA A 90 -5.76 7.02 -2.12
N ALA A 91 -5.52 5.71 -2.04
CA ALA A 91 -4.62 4.99 -2.94
C ALA A 91 -5.25 3.67 -3.41
N ILE A 92 -5.07 3.37 -4.70
CA ILE A 92 -5.32 2.07 -5.31
C ILE A 92 -3.96 1.47 -5.59
N VAL A 93 -3.69 0.29 -5.05
CA VAL A 93 -2.37 -0.35 -5.15
C VAL A 93 -2.47 -1.56 -6.06
N GLY A 94 -1.77 -1.52 -7.18
CA GLY A 94 -1.73 -2.62 -8.16
C GLY A 94 -0.80 -3.73 -7.70
N VAL A 95 -1.28 -4.57 -6.77
CA VAL A 95 -0.60 -5.78 -6.30
C VAL A 95 -0.93 -6.97 -7.21
N GLY A 96 0.04 -7.84 -7.45
CA GLY A 96 -0.18 -9.08 -8.19
C GLY A 96 -1.06 -10.09 -7.46
N HIS A 97 -1.58 -11.07 -8.22
CA HIS A 97 -2.38 -12.20 -7.72
C HIS A 97 -1.48 -13.39 -7.35
#